data_AF-A0A7Y3PMV1-F1
#
_entry.id   AF-A0A7Y3PMV1-F1
#
_cell.length_a   1.000
_cell.length_b   1.000
_cell.length_c   1.000
_cell.angle_alpha   90.00
_cell.angle_beta   90.00
_cell.angle_gamma   90.00
#
_symmetry.space_group_name_H-M   'P 1'
#
loop_
_entity.id
_entity.type
_entity.pdbx_description
1 polymer ?
#
loop_
_entity_poly.entity_id
_entity_poly.type
_entity_poly.pdbx_seq_one_letter_code
_entity_poly.pdbx_strand_id
1 'polypeptide(L)' 'MDQVPDNYPVFTLRLLRRLVEERRIAFSRAGRRIVFSESDIESYLENNRVEPQTTTSSSRVFSAQSMSRVAS' A
#
# COMPACT_ATOMS: atom_id res chain seq x y z
N MET A 1 -27.46 -6.06 -17.16
CA MET A 1 -26.77 -4.75 -17.14
C MET A 1 -25.66 -4.88 -16.14
N ASP A 2 -24.44 -5.00 -16.64
CA ASP A 2 -23.25 -5.34 -15.88
C ASP A 2 -22.95 -4.24 -14.86
N GLN A 3 -22.95 -4.59 -13.57
CA GLN A 3 -22.48 -3.72 -12.52
C GLN A 3 -20.98 -3.50 -12.75
N VAL A 4 -20.59 -2.28 -13.11
CA VAL A 4 -19.18 -1.88 -13.01
C VAL A 4 -18.84 -1.96 -11.51
N PRO A 5 -17.90 -2.79 -11.07
CA PRO A 5 -17.55 -2.83 -9.67
C PRO A 5 -16.96 -1.47 -9.30
N ASP A 6 -17.63 -0.73 -8.42
CA ASP A 6 -17.17 0.54 -7.84
C ASP A 6 -15.88 0.39 -6.99
N ASN A 7 -15.11 -0.69 -7.19
CA ASN A 7 -14.20 -1.23 -6.20
C ASN A 7 -12.75 -1.34 -6.68
N TYR A 8 -12.34 -0.50 -7.62
CA TYR A 8 -10.90 -0.33 -7.90
C TYR A 8 -10.34 0.82 -7.05
N PRO A 9 -9.18 0.60 -6.39
CA PRO A 9 -8.53 1.66 -5.62
C PRO A 9 -8.26 2.87 -6.52
N VAL A 10 -8.40 4.07 -5.94
CA VAL A 10 -8.30 5.33 -6.67
C VAL A 10 -6.87 5.54 -7.18
N PHE A 11 -6.62 5.21 -8.44
CA PHE A 11 -5.40 5.59 -9.13
C PHE A 11 -5.48 7.05 -9.58
N THR A 12 -4.47 7.85 -9.24
CA THR A 12 -4.35 9.19 -9.82
C THR A 12 -3.77 9.11 -11.23
N LEU A 13 -4.17 10.03 -12.13
CA LEU A 13 -3.60 10.10 -13.49
C LEU A 13 -2.08 10.26 -13.49
N ARG A 14 -1.53 10.97 -12.50
CA ARG A 14 -0.08 11.14 -12.33
C ARG A 14 0.61 9.80 -12.06
N LEU A 15 0.03 8.96 -11.19
CA LEU A 15 0.55 7.64 -10.91
C LEU A 15 0.48 6.74 -12.14
N LEU A 16 -0.67 6.68 -12.83
CA LEU A 16 -0.83 5.85 -14.03
C LEU A 16 0.17 6.23 -15.13
N ARG A 17 0.37 7.53 -15.39
CA ARG A 17 1.37 7.99 -16.36
C ARG A 17 2.77 7.52 -15.99
N ARG A 18 3.15 7.68 -14.72
CA ARG A 18 4.45 7.22 -14.22
C ARG A 18 4.63 5.71 -14.39
N LEU A 19 3.60 4.92 -14.07
CA LEU A 19 3.65 3.46 -14.23
C LEU A 19 3.82 3.04 -15.69
N VAL A 20 3.18 3.75 -16.62
CA VAL A 20 3.32 3.51 -18.07
C VAL A 20 4.70 3.92 -18.57
N GLU A 21 5.18 5.11 -18.19
CA GLU A 21 6.50 5.63 -18.55
C GLU A 21 7.62 4.71 -18.06
N GLU A 22 7.53 4.26 -16.81
CA GLU A 22 8.49 3.33 -16.19
C GLU A 22 8.25 1.87 -16.61
N ARG A 23 7.20 1.57 -17.39
CA ARG A 23 6.78 0.21 -17.79
C ARG A 23 6.60 -0.77 -16.61
N ARG A 24 6.05 -0.26 -15.50
CA ARG A 24 5.84 -1.02 -14.25
C ARG A 24 4.50 -1.70 -14.15
N ILE A 25 3.62 -1.48 -15.12
CA ILE A 25 2.34 -2.16 -15.26
C ILE A 25 2.14 -2.49 -16.74
N ALA A 26 1.51 -3.62 -17.03
CA ALA A 26 1.12 -3.97 -18.39
C ALA A 26 -0.01 -3.03 -18.87
N PHE A 27 0.05 -2.64 -20.14
CA PHE A 27 -0.95 -1.78 -20.76
C PHE A 27 -1.02 -2.04 -22.26
N SER A 28 -2.17 -1.71 -22.83
CA SER A 28 -2.41 -1.71 -24.27
C SER A 28 -2.60 -0.29 -24.79
N ARG A 29 -2.24 -0.06 -26.06
CA ARG A 29 -2.54 1.19 -26.75
C ARG A 29 -3.75 1.00 -27.66
N ALA A 30 -4.77 1.83 -27.45
CA ALA A 30 -5.94 1.94 -28.31
C ALA A 30 -5.94 3.34 -28.95
N GLY A 31 -5.24 3.47 -30.07
CA GLY A 31 -5.00 4.77 -30.71
C GLY A 31 -4.22 5.73 -29.80
N ARG A 32 -4.86 6.85 -29.41
CA ARG A 32 -4.28 7.84 -28.48
C ARG A 32 -4.57 7.54 -27.00
N ARG A 33 -5.29 6.45 -26.70
CA ARG A 33 -5.65 6.05 -25.34
C ARG A 33 -4.74 4.93 -24.86
N ILE A 34 -4.45 4.96 -23.56
CA ILE A 34 -3.84 3.84 -22.84
C ILE A 34 -4.99 3.11 -22.15
N VAL A 35 -5.01 1.79 -22.31
CA VAL A 35 -6.03 0.91 -21.74
C VAL A 35 -5.31 -0.08 -20.84
N PHE A 36 -5.84 -0.25 -19.63
CA PHE A 36 -5.40 -1.27 -18.69
C PHE A 36 -6.46 -2.35 -18.64
N SER A 37 -6.04 -3.61 -18.71
CA SER A 37 -6.95 -4.70 -18.39
C SER A 37 -7.14 -4.76 -16.88
N GLU A 38 -8.28 -5.30 -16.48
CA GLU A 38 -8.58 -5.51 -15.07
C GLU A 38 -7.52 -6.39 -14.38
N SER A 39 -7.13 -7.49 -15.03
CA SER A 39 -6.11 -8.42 -14.55
C SER A 39 -4.73 -7.78 -14.37
N ASP A 40 -4.35 -6.82 -15.23
CA ASP A 40 -3.06 -6.12 -15.10
C ASP A 40 -3.05 -5.22 -13.86
N ILE A 41 -4.18 -4.58 -13.57
CA ILE A 41 -4.35 -3.74 -12.39
C ILE A 41 -4.32 -4.60 -11.13
N GLU A 42 -5.07 -5.70 -11.11
CA GLU A 42 -5.09 -6.64 -9.99
C GLU A 42 -3.70 -7.21 -9.72
N SER A 43 -3.01 -7.68 -10.76
CA SER A 43 -1.63 -8.19 -10.67
C SER A 43 -0.67 -7.14 -10.13
N TYR A 44 -0.80 -5.88 -10.56
CA TYR A 44 0.01 -4.79 -10.03
C TYR A 44 -0.25 -4.55 -8.54
N LEU A 45 -1.53 -4.55 -8.13
CA LEU A 45 -1.92 -4.36 -6.73
C LEU A 45 -1.41 -5.49 -5.84
N GLU A 46 -1.55 -6.73 -6.28
CA GLU A 46 -1.05 -7.91 -5.56
C GLU A 46 0.47 -7.84 -5.37
N ASN A 47 1.22 -7.51 -6.43
CA ASN A 47 2.68 -7.38 -6.37
C ASN A 47 3.19 -6.24 -5.50
N ASN A 48 2.39 -5.19 -5.32
CA ASN A 48 2.76 -4.02 -4.51
C ASN A 48 2.01 -3.96 -3.17
N ARG A 49 1.32 -5.05 -2.81
CA ARG A 49 0.60 -5.15 -1.55
C ARG A 49 1.59 -5.19 -0.39
N VAL A 50 1.51 -4.21 0.49
CA VAL A 50 2.28 -4.17 1.73
C VAL A 50 1.38 -4.65 2.87
N GLU A 51 1.73 -5.77 3.48
CA GLU A 51 1.04 -6.26 4.68
C GLU A 51 1.48 -5.45 5.90
N PRO A 52 0.54 -4.95 6.72
CA PRO A 52 0.89 -4.26 7.95
C PRO A 52 1.63 -5.22 8.88
N GLN A 53 2.83 -4.85 9.30
CA GLN A 53 3.53 -5.61 10.32
C GLN A 53 2.70 -5.54 11.61
N THR A 54 2.22 -6.68 12.09
CA THR A 54 1.55 -6.78 13.38
C THR A 54 2.53 -6.28 14.43
N THR A 55 2.28 -5.09 14.98
CA THR A 55 3.04 -4.56 16.11
C THR A 55 2.85 -5.50 17.28
N THR A 56 3.76 -6.48 17.43
CA THR A 56 3.87 -7.23 18.67
C THR A 56 4.14 -6.20 19.76
N SER A 57 3.17 -6.07 20.65
CA SER A 57 3.12 -5.11 21.75
C SER A 57 4.48 -5.02 22.45
N SER A 58 5.21 -3.94 22.21
CA SER A 58 6.41 -3.62 22.98
C SER A 58 5.94 -3.04 24.31
N SER A 59 5.70 -3.92 25.29
CA SER A 59 5.51 -3.51 26.68
C SER A 59 6.83 -2.95 27.19
N ARG A 60 6.98 -1.62 27.14
CA ARG A 60 8.05 -0.92 27.86
C ARG A 60 7.79 -1.13 29.35
N VAL A 61 8.54 -2.03 29.98
CA VAL A 61 8.59 -2.14 31.43
C VAL A 61 9.28 -0.88 31.94
N PHE A 62 8.49 0.09 32.41
CA PHE A 62 9.02 1.21 33.19
C PHE A 62 9.51 0.64 34.53
N SER A 63 10.82 0.40 34.63
CA SER A 63 11.46 0.15 35.91
C SER A 63 11.45 1.45 36.71
N ALA A 64 10.48 1.60 37.61
CA ALA A 64 10.51 2.62 38.65
C ALA A 64 11.69 2.30 39.59
N GLN A 65 12.79 3.04 39.44
CA GLN A 65 13.90 2.96 40.37
C GLN A 65 13.45 3.57 41.71
N SER A 66 13.18 2.70 42.66
CA SER A 66 12.77 3.01 44.02
C SER A 66 13.85 3.86 44.70
N MET A 67 13.52 5.12 45.02
CA MET A 67 14.23 5.85 46.06
C MET A 67 13.99 5.14 47.39
N SER A 68 15.04 4.61 48.01
CA SER A 68 15.02 4.39 49.46
C SER A 68 16.21 5.09 50.09
N ARG A 69 15.86 6.08 50.91
CA ARG A 69 16.69 6.74 51.91
C ARG A 69 17.36 5.68 52.78
N VAL A 70 18.63 5.91 53.12
CA VAL A 70 19.17 5.52 54.43
C VAL A 70 19.87 6.74 54.99
N ALA A 71 19.24 7.32 56.01
CA ALA A 71 19.88 8.15 57.01
C ALA A 71 20.59 7.23 58.00
N SER A 72 21.84 7.56 58.34
CA SER A 72 22.40 7.56 59.70
C SER A 72 23.88 7.88 59.65
#